data_AF-A0A7K5Y4U9-F1
#
_entry.id   AF-A0A7K5Y4U9-F1
#
_cell.length_a   1.000
_cell.length_b   1.000
_cell.length_c   1.000
_cell.angle_alpha   90.00
_cell.angle_beta   90.00
_cell.angle_gamma   90.00
#
_symmetry.space_group_name_H-M   'P 1'
#
loop_
_entity.id
_entity.type
_entity.pdbx_description
1 polymer ?
#
loop_
_entity_poly.entity_id
_entity_poly.type
_entity_poly.pdbx_seq_one_letter_code
_entity_poly.pdbx_strand_id
1 'polypeptide(L)'
;QVIKSTEEFEKALKNMHFLKGDTTDLLEYARNVNSHFANKKCQDVIVAARNLMTSEIHNTVKITPDSCVALPRLPGTATGDHLKMEKASKLLHNDMVNLENETKLSQYTFSLPTCRISSSVEKLMELAYQTLLEATASTDQCCIQLFYSVRNIFQLFYDVVPTYHKENLQKLPQLAAIHHNNCMYIAHHLLTLGHQFRYRLTNILCDGAATFVDLVPGFRRLGMECFLAQMRVQKGEILERLSSARNFSNMDDEENYCAANKAIRQVLHQLKRLGKVWQDVLPVNVYCKAMGTLLNTALSEIVTRIAALEDISAEDADRLYSLCRTMVEEGPQVFTPLPEDDKNKKYQEEVPVYVQKWMTFKELMIILQANLQEIVDQWADGKGPLAAEFSAAEVKSLIRALFQNTERRAAALAKIK
;
A
#
# COMPACT_ATOMS: atom_id res chain seq x y z
N GLN A 1 -20.14 40.78 -20.85
CA GLN A 1 -19.64 42.01 -21.50
C GLN A 1 -19.32 41.75 -22.97
N VAL A 2 -18.48 40.77 -23.29
CA VAL A 2 -18.15 40.37 -24.68
C VAL A 2 -19.39 40.14 -25.56
N ILE A 3 -20.36 39.33 -25.10
CA ILE A 3 -21.60 39.05 -25.86
C ILE A 3 -22.37 40.34 -26.23
N LYS A 4 -22.54 41.25 -25.27
CA LYS A 4 -23.25 42.54 -25.49
C LYS A 4 -22.50 43.45 -26.45
N SER A 5 -21.17 43.52 -26.33
CA SER A 5 -20.34 44.32 -27.24
C SER A 5 -20.31 43.72 -28.66
N THR A 6 -20.34 42.40 -28.81
CA THR A 6 -20.47 41.74 -30.11
C THR A 6 -21.86 41.96 -30.71
N GLU A 7 -22.92 41.95 -29.90
CA GLU A 7 -24.28 42.30 -30.34
C GLU A 7 -24.38 43.75 -30.83
N GLU A 8 -23.77 44.71 -30.11
CA GLU A 8 -23.71 46.11 -30.50
C GLU A 8 -22.89 46.34 -31.79
N PHE A 9 -21.75 45.66 -31.90
CA PHE A 9 -20.90 45.71 -33.09
C PHE A 9 -21.59 45.14 -34.33
N GLU A 10 -22.28 44.00 -34.18
CA GLU A 10 -23.04 43.40 -35.28
C GLU A 10 -24.21 44.28 -35.71
N LYS A 11 -24.89 44.93 -34.75
CA LYS A 11 -25.92 45.91 -35.04
C LYS A 11 -25.36 47.09 -35.84
N ALA A 12 -24.15 47.57 -35.53
CA ALA A 12 -23.48 48.61 -36.29
C ALA A 12 -23.13 48.15 -37.72
N LEU A 13 -22.63 46.92 -37.90
CA LEU A 13 -22.32 46.34 -39.21
C LEU A 13 -23.57 46.11 -40.09
N LYS A 14 -24.69 45.71 -39.47
CA LYS A 14 -26.00 45.62 -40.14
C LYS A 14 -26.48 46.99 -40.61
N ASN A 15 -26.36 48.02 -39.77
CA ASN A 15 -26.71 49.40 -40.13
C ASN A 15 -25.86 49.95 -41.28
N MET A 16 -24.61 49.49 -41.42
CA MET A 16 -23.72 49.86 -42.52
C MET A 16 -23.90 48.99 -43.77
N HIS A 17 -24.91 48.12 -43.82
CA HIS A 17 -25.22 47.20 -44.93
C HIS A 17 -24.12 46.19 -45.30
N PHE A 18 -23.13 45.95 -44.42
CA PHE A 18 -22.08 44.96 -44.64
C PHE A 18 -22.54 43.51 -44.40
N LEU A 19 -23.62 43.31 -43.65
CA LEU A 19 -24.17 41.99 -43.32
C LEU A 19 -25.59 41.85 -43.87
N LYS A 20 -25.87 40.76 -44.59
CA LYS A 20 -27.20 40.41 -45.13
C LYS A 20 -27.67 39.10 -44.49
N GLY A 21 -28.33 39.18 -43.33
CA GLY A 21 -28.89 38.01 -42.64
C GLY A 21 -29.14 38.26 -41.15
N ASP A 22 -30.02 37.44 -40.55
CA ASP A 22 -30.42 37.58 -39.14
C ASP A 22 -29.44 36.94 -38.15
N THR A 23 -28.73 35.88 -38.53
CA THR A 23 -27.73 35.18 -37.69
C THR A 23 -26.38 35.15 -38.38
N THR A 24 -25.36 35.71 -37.76
CA THR A 24 -23.97 35.59 -38.22
C THR A 24 -23.18 34.66 -37.32
N ASP A 25 -22.22 33.94 -37.92
CA ASP A 25 -21.29 33.03 -37.22
C ASP A 25 -20.57 33.71 -36.04
N LEU A 26 -20.43 35.04 -36.08
CA LEU A 26 -19.78 35.84 -35.04
C LEU A 26 -20.60 35.87 -33.73
N LEU A 27 -21.92 36.06 -33.82
CA LEU A 27 -22.79 36.09 -32.65
C LEU A 27 -22.97 34.69 -32.06
N GLU A 28 -23.03 33.67 -32.92
CA GLU A 28 -23.06 32.26 -32.51
C GLU A 28 -21.77 31.88 -31.78
N TYR A 29 -20.61 32.26 -32.33
CA TYR A 29 -19.32 32.05 -31.69
C TYR A 29 -19.24 32.81 -30.36
N ALA A 30 -19.65 34.09 -30.32
CA ALA A 30 -19.65 34.92 -29.12
C ALA A 30 -20.54 34.34 -28.00
N ARG A 31 -21.70 33.77 -28.35
CA ARG A 31 -22.59 33.07 -27.42
C ARG A 31 -21.97 31.78 -26.89
N ASN A 32 -21.16 31.10 -27.71
CA ASN A 32 -20.49 29.85 -27.36
C ASN A 32 -19.09 30.02 -26.75
N VAL A 33 -18.58 31.25 -26.54
CA VAL A 33 -17.23 31.50 -26.00
C VAL A 33 -16.94 30.72 -24.71
N ASN A 34 -17.91 30.63 -23.80
CA ASN A 34 -17.75 29.89 -22.55
C ASN A 34 -17.55 28.39 -22.79
N SER A 35 -18.25 27.81 -23.77
CA SER A 35 -18.09 26.40 -24.15
C SER A 35 -16.75 26.14 -24.86
N HIS A 36 -16.30 27.07 -25.72
CA HIS A 36 -15.00 26.96 -26.37
C HIS A 36 -13.85 27.07 -25.36
N PHE A 37 -13.95 28.02 -24.44
CA PHE A 37 -13.01 28.17 -23.34
C PHE A 37 -12.96 26.90 -22.48
N ALA A 38 -14.12 26.41 -22.05
CA ALA A 38 -14.19 25.22 -21.21
C ALA A 38 -13.65 23.99 -21.94
N ASN A 39 -13.98 23.76 -23.21
CA ASN A 39 -13.43 22.66 -24.02
C ASN A 39 -11.91 22.75 -24.14
N LYS A 40 -11.36 23.93 -24.45
CA LYS A 40 -9.92 24.14 -24.56
C LYS A 40 -9.22 23.87 -23.22
N LYS A 41 -9.80 24.35 -22.12
CA LYS A 41 -9.29 24.13 -20.78
C LYS A 41 -9.29 22.65 -20.41
N CYS A 42 -10.38 21.94 -20.68
CA CYS A 42 -10.47 20.50 -20.45
C CYS A 42 -9.38 19.74 -21.23
N GLN A 43 -9.13 20.12 -22.49
CA GLN A 43 -8.04 19.54 -23.28
C GLN A 43 -6.66 19.80 -22.65
N ASP A 44 -6.38 21.04 -22.24
CA ASP A 44 -5.09 21.41 -21.66
C ASP A 44 -4.85 20.67 -20.33
N VAL A 45 -5.89 20.52 -19.50
CA VAL A 45 -5.84 19.73 -18.26
C VAL A 45 -5.54 18.26 -18.54
N ILE A 46 -6.20 17.65 -19.52
CA ILE A 46 -5.97 16.25 -19.88
C ILE A 46 -4.56 16.03 -20.46
N VAL A 47 -4.05 16.95 -21.27
CA VAL A 47 -2.68 16.90 -21.80
C VAL A 47 -1.67 17.01 -20.67
N ALA A 48 -1.85 17.96 -19.73
CA ALA A 48 -0.99 18.09 -18.57
C ALA A 48 -1.00 16.83 -17.70
N ALA A 49 -2.18 16.25 -17.46
CA ALA A 49 -2.35 15.02 -16.72
C ALA A 49 -1.62 13.84 -17.39
N ARG A 50 -1.73 13.69 -18.72
CA ARG A 50 -1.01 12.64 -19.46
C ARG A 50 0.50 12.78 -19.34
N ASN A 51 1.02 14.00 -19.48
CA ASN A 51 2.46 14.25 -19.33
C ASN A 51 2.96 13.83 -17.94
N LEU A 52 2.19 14.12 -16.88
CA LEU A 52 2.51 13.67 -15.52
C LEU A 52 2.48 12.15 -15.38
N MET A 53 1.51 11.47 -16.01
CA MET A 53 1.38 10.00 -15.95
C MET A 53 2.54 9.27 -16.67
N THR A 54 3.08 9.87 -17.74
CA THR A 54 4.21 9.32 -18.50
C THR A 54 5.58 9.69 -17.93
N SER A 55 5.64 10.62 -16.97
CA SER A 55 6.88 10.98 -16.28
C SER A 55 7.42 9.84 -15.43
N GLU A 56 8.71 9.90 -15.12
CA GLU A 56 9.36 8.89 -14.32
C GLU A 56 8.86 8.88 -12.86
N ILE A 57 8.66 7.68 -12.32
CA ILE A 57 8.09 7.45 -10.98
C ILE A 57 9.15 7.56 -9.86
N HIS A 58 10.44 7.56 -10.21
CA HIS A 58 11.55 7.45 -9.24
C HIS A 58 11.70 8.68 -8.33
N ASN A 59 11.26 9.86 -8.77
CA ASN A 59 11.35 11.07 -7.97
C ASN A 59 10.19 11.12 -6.97
N THR A 60 10.49 10.98 -5.68
CA THR A 60 9.49 10.81 -4.63
C THR A 60 9.43 11.95 -3.62
N VAL A 61 8.24 12.19 -3.09
CA VAL A 61 7.97 13.10 -1.98
C VAL A 61 7.43 12.30 -0.80
N LYS A 62 7.83 12.68 0.42
CA LYS A 62 7.38 12.03 1.66
C LYS A 62 6.11 12.70 2.16
N ILE A 63 5.04 11.93 2.28
CA ILE A 63 3.76 12.35 2.85
C ILE A 63 3.74 11.95 4.31
N THR A 64 3.45 12.88 5.20
CA THR A 64 3.20 12.63 6.62
C THR A 64 1.73 12.95 6.97
N PRO A 65 1.21 12.47 8.11
CA PRO A 65 -0.14 12.83 8.57
C PRO A 65 -0.39 14.34 8.71
N ASP A 66 0.68 15.12 8.95
CA ASP A 66 0.63 16.59 9.00
C ASP A 66 0.77 17.25 7.61
N SER A 67 1.17 16.49 6.59
CA SER A 67 1.26 16.93 5.20
C SER A 67 -0.14 17.01 4.60
N CYS A 68 -0.92 18.00 5.03
CA CYS A 68 -2.09 18.38 4.26
C CYS A 68 -1.61 18.90 2.90
N VAL A 69 -2.17 18.37 1.79
CA VAL A 69 -2.28 19.18 0.57
C VAL A 69 -2.85 20.50 1.06
N ALA A 70 -2.14 21.61 0.84
CA ALA A 70 -2.57 22.92 1.28
C ALA A 70 -3.94 23.17 0.63
N LEU A 71 -5.01 22.79 1.33
CA LEU A 71 -6.36 23.02 0.87
C LEU A 71 -6.42 24.53 0.75
N PRO A 72 -6.61 25.08 -0.46
CA PRO A 72 -6.83 26.49 -0.60
C PRO A 72 -7.97 26.82 0.35
N ARG A 73 -7.73 27.79 1.23
CA ARG A 73 -8.77 28.25 2.15
C ARG A 73 -9.95 28.64 1.28
N LEU A 74 -10.98 27.80 1.28
CA LEU A 74 -12.22 28.07 0.59
C LEU A 74 -12.66 29.45 1.09
N PRO A 75 -13.01 30.41 0.21
CA PRO A 75 -13.49 31.70 0.65
C PRO A 75 -14.62 31.47 1.64
N GLY A 76 -14.44 31.94 2.87
CA GLY A 76 -15.43 31.80 3.93
C GLY A 76 -16.78 32.25 3.41
N THR A 77 -17.82 31.51 3.76
CA THR A 77 -19.22 31.85 3.50
C THR A 77 -19.54 33.18 4.18
N ALA A 78 -19.29 34.27 3.49
CA ALA A 78 -19.64 35.62 3.91
C ALA A 78 -20.56 36.24 2.86
N THR A 79 -21.79 35.75 2.79
CA THR A 79 -22.97 36.50 2.31
C THR A 79 -24.21 35.69 2.64
N GLY A 80 -24.90 36.07 3.72
CA GLY A 80 -26.14 35.45 4.19
C GLY A 80 -26.31 35.64 5.69
N ASP A 81 -26.77 36.83 6.07
CA ASP A 81 -27.15 37.34 7.40
C ASP A 81 -27.09 36.38 8.59
N HIS A 82 -26.23 36.70 9.58
CA HIS A 82 -26.60 36.79 11.00
C HIS A 82 -25.44 37.42 11.82
N LEU A 83 -25.65 38.69 12.20
CA LEU A 83 -25.26 39.39 13.44
C LEU A 83 -23.95 38.99 14.18
N LYS A 84 -22.98 39.92 14.12
CA LYS A 84 -21.95 40.29 15.13
C LYS A 84 -21.27 39.16 15.93
N MET A 85 -20.04 38.82 15.54
CA MET A 85 -18.95 38.60 16.52
C MET A 85 -17.57 38.78 15.85
N GLU A 86 -17.14 40.04 15.76
CA GLU A 86 -15.71 40.34 15.67
C GLU A 86 -15.07 40.13 17.05
N LYS A 87 -13.90 39.46 17.04
CA LYS A 87 -12.94 39.30 18.16
C LYS A 87 -13.36 38.40 19.32
N ALA A 88 -13.17 37.09 19.18
CA ALA A 88 -12.99 36.19 20.32
C ALA A 88 -12.25 34.88 19.96
N SER A 89 -11.09 34.94 19.31
CA SER A 89 -10.24 33.76 19.09
C SER A 89 -9.36 33.39 20.30
N LYS A 90 -9.75 33.72 21.54
CA LYS A 90 -8.97 33.37 22.74
C LYS A 90 -9.73 32.93 24.01
N LEU A 91 -11.05 32.92 24.08
CA LEU A 91 -11.76 32.49 25.30
C LEU A 91 -13.12 31.86 24.97
N LEU A 92 -13.15 30.55 24.76
CA LEU A 92 -14.33 29.69 25.02
C LEU A 92 -13.81 28.27 25.29
N HIS A 93 -13.09 28.13 26.40
CA HIS A 93 -13.06 26.90 27.19
C HIS A 93 -14.18 27.06 28.24
N ASN A 94 -14.92 26.00 28.53
CA ASN A 94 -16.13 25.95 29.37
C ASN A 94 -17.42 26.48 28.72
N ASP A 95 -18.17 25.58 28.09
CA ASP A 95 -19.34 24.97 28.74
C ASP A 95 -20.17 24.26 27.67
N MET A 96 -19.93 22.95 27.53
CA MET A 96 -20.90 22.07 26.90
C MET A 96 -20.87 20.74 27.64
N VAL A 97 -21.83 20.64 28.56
CA VAL A 97 -22.39 19.47 29.22
C VAL A 97 -21.70 18.15 28.87
N ASN A 98 -20.97 17.65 29.85
CA ASN A 98 -20.38 16.31 29.92
C ASN A 98 -21.44 15.22 29.61
N LEU A 99 -21.49 14.75 28.37
CA LEU A 99 -21.64 13.32 28.13
C LEU A 99 -20.24 12.71 28.20
N GLU A 100 -19.77 12.50 29.43
CA GLU A 100 -18.59 11.70 29.71
C GLU A 100 -18.93 10.24 29.39
N ASN A 101 -18.61 9.86 28.15
CA ASN A 101 -18.02 8.57 27.84
C ASN A 101 -17.04 8.79 26.67
N GLU A 102 -16.12 7.84 26.52
CA GLU A 102 -15.47 7.47 25.25
C GLU A 102 -14.10 8.10 24.94
N THR A 103 -13.13 7.20 24.76
CA THR A 103 -11.81 7.41 24.15
C THR A 103 -11.87 8.41 22.99
N LYS A 104 -11.35 9.62 23.19
CA LYS A 104 -11.17 10.59 22.09
C LYS A 104 -10.28 9.96 21.02
N LEU A 105 -10.86 9.74 19.83
CA LEU A 105 -10.12 9.28 18.66
C LEU A 105 -8.95 10.25 18.41
N SER A 106 -7.77 9.70 18.12
CA SER A 106 -6.60 10.51 17.77
C SER A 106 -6.93 11.44 16.61
N GLN A 107 -6.36 12.64 16.60
CA GLN A 107 -6.48 13.57 15.47
C GLN A 107 -5.98 12.98 14.14
N TYR A 108 -5.20 11.90 14.20
CA TYR A 108 -4.65 11.19 13.05
C TYR A 108 -5.43 9.93 12.63
N THR A 109 -6.59 9.66 13.25
CA THR A 109 -7.35 8.41 13.03
C THR A 109 -7.71 8.16 11.56
N PHE A 110 -7.98 9.23 10.81
CA PHE A 110 -8.32 9.15 9.40
C PHE A 110 -7.19 9.61 8.47
N SER A 111 -6.02 9.94 9.01
CA SER A 111 -4.88 10.39 8.20
C SER A 111 -4.27 9.23 7.42
N LEU A 112 -3.79 9.52 6.21
CA LEU A 112 -2.96 8.56 5.49
C LEU A 112 -1.66 8.33 6.29
N PRO A 113 -1.24 7.07 6.50
CA PRO A 113 0.03 6.79 7.17
C PRO A 113 1.21 7.33 6.35
N THR A 114 2.30 7.64 7.04
CA THR A 114 3.53 8.15 6.40
C THR A 114 4.00 7.20 5.31
N CYS A 115 4.21 7.72 4.11
CA CYS A 115 4.71 6.97 2.95
C CYS A 115 5.37 7.89 1.93
N ARG A 116 6.04 7.32 0.93
CA ARG A 116 6.52 8.06 -0.24
C ARG A 116 5.63 7.81 -1.46
N ILE A 117 5.29 8.90 -2.14
CA ILE A 117 4.60 8.91 -3.42
C ILE A 117 5.51 9.55 -4.48
N SER A 118 5.23 9.33 -5.75
CA SER A 118 5.94 10.03 -6.83
C SER A 118 5.50 11.49 -6.90
N SER A 119 6.44 12.40 -7.19
CA SER A 119 6.17 13.83 -7.37
C SER A 119 5.19 14.10 -8.53
N SER A 120 5.12 13.21 -9.52
CA SER A 120 4.12 13.28 -10.59
C SER A 120 2.69 13.14 -10.07
N VAL A 121 2.46 12.30 -9.06
CA VAL A 121 1.14 12.08 -8.45
C VAL A 121 0.74 13.22 -7.50
N GLU A 122 1.70 13.78 -6.77
CA GLU A 122 1.47 15.01 -5.99
C GLU A 122 0.99 16.15 -6.91
N LYS A 123 1.71 16.40 -8.01
CA LYS A 123 1.32 17.41 -9.02
C LYS A 123 0.01 17.07 -9.72
N LEU A 124 -0.29 15.80 -9.93
CA LEU A 124 -1.56 15.36 -10.52
C LEU A 124 -2.74 15.69 -9.60
N MET A 125 -2.57 15.46 -8.30
CA MET A 125 -3.57 15.84 -7.31
C MET A 125 -3.71 17.36 -7.23
N GLU A 126 -2.61 18.12 -7.23
CA GLU A 126 -2.67 19.59 -7.29
C GLU A 126 -3.45 20.08 -8.51
N LEU A 127 -3.18 19.54 -9.70
CA LEU A 127 -3.93 19.84 -10.92
C LEU A 127 -5.43 19.55 -10.77
N ALA A 128 -5.80 18.43 -10.16
CA ALA A 128 -7.20 18.08 -9.90
C ALA A 128 -7.86 19.09 -8.94
N TYR A 129 -7.19 19.46 -7.86
CA TYR A 129 -7.67 20.46 -6.90
C TYR A 129 -7.84 21.84 -7.55
N GLN A 130 -6.85 22.31 -8.31
CA GLN A 130 -6.92 23.59 -9.01
C GLN A 130 -8.06 23.62 -10.04
N THR A 131 -8.25 22.52 -10.77
CA THR A 131 -9.33 22.40 -11.75
C THR A 131 -10.71 22.44 -11.08
N LEU A 132 -10.87 21.80 -9.90
CA LEU A 132 -12.11 21.85 -9.13
C LEU A 132 -12.38 23.23 -8.54
N LEU A 133 -11.35 23.95 -8.06
CA LEU A 133 -11.50 25.33 -7.59
C LEU A 133 -11.99 26.24 -8.71
N GLU A 134 -11.37 26.14 -9.89
CA GLU A 134 -11.77 26.90 -11.07
C GLU A 134 -13.20 26.56 -11.50
N ALA A 135 -13.61 25.29 -11.38
CA ALA A 135 -14.98 24.87 -11.61
C ALA A 135 -15.97 25.59 -10.68
N THR A 136 -15.63 25.81 -9.41
CA THR A 136 -16.51 26.53 -8.46
C THR A 136 -16.63 28.04 -8.70
N ALA A 137 -15.75 28.61 -9.51
CA ALA A 137 -15.76 30.03 -9.87
C ALA A 137 -16.32 30.27 -11.29
N SER A 138 -16.67 29.21 -12.01
CA SER A 138 -17.07 29.26 -13.42
C SER A 138 -18.60 29.23 -13.61
N THR A 139 -19.04 29.45 -14.85
CA THR A 139 -20.45 29.25 -15.26
C THR A 139 -20.87 27.79 -15.13
N ASP A 140 -22.16 27.53 -14.96
CA ASP A 140 -22.74 26.18 -14.74
C ASP A 140 -22.24 25.15 -15.77
N GLN A 141 -22.28 25.50 -17.06
CA GLN A 141 -21.81 24.60 -18.12
C GLN A 141 -20.31 24.28 -18.02
N CYS A 142 -19.49 25.29 -17.74
CA CYS A 142 -18.04 25.11 -17.56
C CYS A 142 -17.74 24.30 -16.29
N CYS A 143 -18.49 24.54 -15.22
CA CYS A 143 -18.39 23.81 -13.96
C CYS A 143 -18.57 22.31 -14.15
N ILE A 144 -19.63 21.91 -14.87
CA ILE A 144 -19.91 20.50 -15.20
C ILE A 144 -18.75 19.89 -16.00
N GLN A 145 -18.28 20.58 -17.04
CA GLN A 145 -17.21 20.07 -17.90
C GLN A 145 -15.87 19.91 -17.16
N LEU A 146 -15.50 20.87 -16.32
CA LEU A 146 -14.28 20.81 -15.52
C LEU A 146 -14.36 19.70 -14.45
N PHE A 147 -15.52 19.52 -13.82
CA PHE A 147 -15.75 18.42 -12.88
C PHE A 147 -15.54 17.05 -13.54
N TYR A 148 -16.18 16.81 -14.69
CA TYR A 148 -15.99 15.56 -15.43
C TYR A 148 -14.59 15.41 -16.00
N SER A 149 -13.90 16.51 -16.32
CA SER A 149 -12.50 16.47 -16.71
C SER A 149 -11.61 15.96 -15.59
N VAL A 150 -11.86 16.35 -14.33
CA VAL A 150 -11.13 15.80 -13.18
C VAL A 150 -11.43 14.31 -12.99
N ARG A 151 -12.67 13.87 -13.18
CA ARG A 151 -12.98 12.43 -13.22
C ARG A 151 -12.20 11.71 -14.33
N ASN A 152 -12.11 12.31 -15.51
CA ASN A 152 -11.35 11.77 -16.63
C ASN A 152 -9.83 11.71 -16.35
N ILE A 153 -9.26 12.63 -15.57
CA ILE A 153 -7.86 12.55 -15.12
C ILE A 153 -7.62 11.23 -14.37
N PHE A 154 -8.49 10.92 -13.41
CA PHE A 154 -8.35 9.70 -12.60
C PHE A 154 -8.61 8.44 -13.40
N GLN A 155 -9.58 8.46 -14.31
CA GLN A 155 -9.81 7.35 -15.23
C GLN A 155 -8.58 7.13 -16.13
N LEU A 156 -8.02 8.21 -16.69
CA LEU A 156 -6.82 8.12 -17.52
C LEU A 156 -5.62 7.60 -16.74
N PHE A 157 -5.46 8.00 -15.47
CA PHE A 157 -4.41 7.44 -14.61
C PHE A 157 -4.53 5.92 -14.51
N TYR A 158 -5.75 5.43 -14.27
CA TYR A 158 -6.05 4.01 -14.10
C TYR A 158 -5.63 3.20 -15.32
N ASP A 159 -5.82 3.75 -16.53
CA ASP A 159 -5.53 3.03 -17.78
C ASP A 159 -4.08 3.23 -18.25
N VAL A 160 -3.51 4.44 -18.11
CA VAL A 160 -2.22 4.80 -18.71
C VAL A 160 -1.05 4.38 -17.83
N VAL A 161 -1.06 4.67 -16.53
CA VAL A 161 0.11 4.43 -15.66
C VAL A 161 0.50 2.95 -15.57
N PRO A 162 -0.44 2.02 -15.34
CA PRO A 162 -0.12 0.59 -15.28
C PRO A 162 0.34 0.04 -16.63
N THR A 163 -0.17 0.59 -17.74
CA THR A 163 0.17 0.16 -19.10
C THR A 163 1.55 0.65 -19.52
N TYR A 164 1.81 1.94 -19.34
CA TYR A 164 3.07 2.59 -19.75
C TYR A 164 4.25 2.12 -18.90
N HIS A 165 4.07 2.02 -17.58
CA HIS A 165 5.14 1.64 -16.66
C HIS A 165 5.20 0.13 -16.36
N LYS A 166 4.44 -0.70 -17.08
CA LYS A 166 4.26 -2.13 -16.79
C LYS A 166 5.56 -2.87 -16.51
N GLU A 167 6.54 -2.73 -17.41
CA GLU A 167 7.83 -3.43 -17.27
C GLU A 167 8.60 -2.97 -16.03
N ASN A 168 8.64 -1.67 -15.79
CA ASN A 168 9.35 -1.07 -14.67
C ASN A 168 8.71 -1.49 -13.34
N LEU A 169 7.37 -1.50 -13.28
CA LEU A 169 6.61 -1.96 -12.11
C LEU A 169 6.82 -3.44 -11.81
N GLN A 170 7.03 -4.27 -12.83
CA GLN A 170 7.32 -5.71 -12.67
C GLN A 170 8.78 -6.01 -12.31
N LYS A 171 9.73 -5.22 -12.84
CA LYS A 171 11.16 -5.45 -12.65
C LYS A 171 11.70 -4.82 -11.37
N LEU A 172 11.18 -3.66 -10.97
CA LEU A 172 11.76 -2.84 -9.90
C LEU A 172 10.87 -2.83 -8.65
N PRO A 173 11.28 -3.49 -7.54
CA PRO A 173 10.46 -3.58 -6.33
C PRO A 173 10.13 -2.23 -5.69
N GLN A 174 11.02 -1.24 -5.84
CA GLN A 174 10.80 0.10 -5.33
C GLN A 174 9.64 0.80 -6.03
N LEU A 175 9.57 0.69 -7.37
CA LEU A 175 8.55 1.36 -8.17
C LEU A 175 7.17 0.74 -7.94
N ALA A 176 7.09 -0.58 -7.77
CA ALA A 176 5.85 -1.25 -7.37
C ALA A 176 5.33 -0.73 -6.01
N ALA A 177 6.22 -0.54 -5.04
CA ALA A 177 5.86 0.02 -3.73
C ALA A 177 5.41 1.49 -3.82
N ILE A 178 6.11 2.31 -4.61
CA ILE A 178 5.71 3.71 -4.86
C ILE A 178 4.35 3.76 -5.57
N HIS A 179 4.12 2.93 -6.59
CA HIS A 179 2.84 2.89 -7.31
C HIS A 179 1.68 2.43 -6.41
N HIS A 180 1.92 1.45 -5.52
CA HIS A 180 0.96 1.11 -4.47
C HIS A 180 0.60 2.35 -3.64
N ASN A 181 1.59 3.07 -3.13
CA ASN A 181 1.36 4.25 -2.31
C ASN A 181 0.66 5.37 -3.08
N ASN A 182 1.03 5.61 -4.34
CA ASN A 182 0.37 6.55 -5.23
C ASN A 182 -1.14 6.26 -5.31
N CYS A 183 -1.50 4.98 -5.53
CA CYS A 183 -2.90 4.57 -5.61
C CYS A 183 -3.63 4.74 -4.28
N MET A 184 -2.99 4.42 -3.15
CA MET A 184 -3.56 4.61 -1.82
C MET A 184 -3.74 6.09 -1.48
N TYR A 185 -2.79 6.93 -1.88
CA TYR A 185 -2.84 8.38 -1.71
C TYR A 185 -3.97 9.00 -2.52
N ILE A 186 -4.08 8.69 -3.82
CA ILE A 186 -5.20 9.14 -4.65
C ILE A 186 -6.52 8.66 -4.04
N ALA A 187 -6.65 7.37 -3.74
CA ALA A 187 -7.85 6.81 -3.12
C ALA A 187 -8.24 7.49 -1.81
N HIS A 188 -7.26 7.89 -0.99
CA HIS A 188 -7.50 8.63 0.24
C HIS A 188 -8.12 10.01 -0.02
N HIS A 189 -7.59 10.76 -1.00
CA HIS A 189 -8.16 12.05 -1.38
C HIS A 189 -9.56 11.93 -1.98
N LEU A 190 -9.81 10.93 -2.84
CA LEU A 190 -11.11 10.75 -3.50
C LEU A 190 -12.28 10.50 -2.52
N LEU A 191 -12.00 10.01 -1.30
CA LEU A 191 -13.01 9.85 -0.24
C LEU A 191 -13.68 11.18 0.13
N THR A 192 -12.91 12.26 0.22
CA THR A 192 -13.38 13.57 0.70
C THR A 192 -13.45 14.61 -0.40
N LEU A 193 -12.80 14.39 -1.55
CA LEU A 193 -12.70 15.36 -2.64
C LEU A 193 -14.07 15.90 -3.08
N GLY A 194 -15.04 15.02 -3.37
CA GLY A 194 -16.38 15.46 -3.77
C GLY A 194 -17.11 16.26 -2.69
N HIS A 195 -16.95 15.85 -1.43
CA HIS A 195 -17.56 16.51 -0.28
C HIS A 195 -17.00 17.92 -0.05
N GLN A 196 -15.69 18.12 -0.25
CA GLN A 196 -15.01 19.41 -0.07
C GLN A 196 -15.57 20.51 -0.98
N PHE A 197 -16.03 20.15 -2.17
CA PHE A 197 -16.59 21.09 -3.15
C PHE A 197 -18.12 21.05 -3.24
N ARG A 198 -18.78 20.21 -2.43
CA ARG A 198 -20.23 19.95 -2.48
C ARG A 198 -21.04 21.24 -2.45
N TYR A 199 -20.85 22.11 -1.46
CA TYR A 199 -21.68 23.30 -1.25
C TYR A 199 -21.75 24.28 -2.44
N ARG A 200 -20.79 24.25 -3.36
CA ARG A 200 -20.82 25.06 -4.60
C ARG A 200 -21.22 24.27 -5.85
N LEU A 201 -21.11 22.94 -5.81
CA LEU A 201 -21.39 22.04 -6.93
C LEU A 201 -22.82 21.47 -6.92
N THR A 202 -23.46 21.29 -5.75
CA THR A 202 -24.78 20.63 -5.65
C THR A 202 -25.95 21.40 -6.26
N ASN A 203 -25.82 22.72 -6.47
CA ASN A 203 -26.87 23.49 -7.14
C ASN A 203 -26.83 23.33 -8.67
N ILE A 204 -25.73 22.80 -9.21
CA ILE A 204 -25.45 22.71 -10.65
C ILE A 204 -25.44 21.25 -11.12
N LEU A 205 -24.88 20.34 -10.33
CA LEU A 205 -24.87 18.90 -10.58
C LEU A 205 -26.04 18.23 -9.86
N CYS A 206 -26.68 17.22 -10.48
CA CYS A 206 -27.74 16.44 -9.84
C CYS A 206 -27.31 15.93 -8.46
N ASP A 207 -28.24 15.92 -7.50
CA ASP A 207 -27.96 15.45 -6.13
C ASP A 207 -27.36 14.03 -6.16
N GLY A 208 -26.23 13.84 -5.49
CA GLY A 208 -25.46 12.59 -5.49
C GLY A 208 -24.46 12.37 -6.64
N ALA A 209 -24.44 13.19 -7.70
CA ALA A 209 -23.51 13.01 -8.83
C ALA A 209 -22.10 13.61 -8.59
N ALA A 210 -21.98 14.54 -7.64
CA ALA A 210 -20.73 15.25 -7.33
C ALA A 210 -19.82 14.47 -6.36
N THR A 211 -19.53 13.20 -6.68
CA THR A 211 -18.67 12.32 -5.87
C THR A 211 -17.53 11.72 -6.68
N PHE A 212 -16.51 11.23 -5.98
CA PHE A 212 -15.40 10.43 -6.52
C PHE A 212 -15.23 9.10 -5.76
N VAL A 213 -16.10 8.83 -4.79
CA VAL A 213 -16.01 7.67 -3.89
C VAL A 213 -16.13 6.35 -4.68
N ASP A 214 -16.85 6.36 -5.79
CA ASP A 214 -17.00 5.22 -6.69
C ASP A 214 -15.68 4.75 -7.32
N LEU A 215 -14.69 5.64 -7.47
CA LEU A 215 -13.37 5.32 -8.02
C LEU A 215 -12.43 4.70 -6.96
N VAL A 216 -12.70 4.90 -5.67
CA VAL A 216 -11.82 4.50 -4.55
C VAL A 216 -11.50 2.99 -4.57
N PRO A 217 -12.48 2.07 -4.72
CA PRO A 217 -12.18 0.64 -4.76
C PRO A 217 -11.29 0.25 -5.94
N GLY A 218 -11.45 0.92 -7.09
CA GLY A 218 -10.64 0.72 -8.28
C GLY A 218 -9.17 1.03 -8.01
N PHE A 219 -8.89 2.23 -7.50
CA PHE A 219 -7.51 2.64 -7.18
C PHE A 219 -6.86 1.74 -6.12
N ARG A 220 -7.58 1.41 -5.05
CA ARG A 220 -7.06 0.49 -4.02
C ARG A 220 -6.69 -0.86 -4.63
N ARG A 221 -7.57 -1.41 -5.48
CA ARG A 221 -7.31 -2.68 -6.18
C ARG A 221 -6.09 -2.58 -7.08
N LEU A 222 -5.99 -1.52 -7.87
CA LEU A 222 -4.88 -1.29 -8.81
C LEU A 222 -3.52 -1.30 -8.09
N GLY A 223 -3.41 -0.53 -7.01
CA GLY A 223 -2.19 -0.47 -6.21
C GLY A 223 -1.86 -1.81 -5.53
N MET A 224 -2.87 -2.49 -4.97
CA MET A 224 -2.69 -3.78 -4.32
C MET A 224 -2.27 -4.89 -5.29
N GLU A 225 -2.91 -4.99 -6.46
CA GLU A 225 -2.59 -6.02 -7.45
C GLU A 225 -1.16 -5.89 -7.97
N CYS A 226 -0.72 -4.66 -8.25
CA CYS A 226 0.65 -4.38 -8.65
C CYS A 226 1.65 -4.82 -7.58
N PHE A 227 1.44 -4.44 -6.32
CA PHE A 227 2.35 -4.80 -5.24
C PHE A 227 2.33 -6.30 -4.93
N LEU A 228 1.16 -6.93 -4.96
CA LEU A 228 1.04 -8.39 -4.80
C LEU A 228 1.71 -9.17 -5.92
N ALA A 229 1.67 -8.67 -7.16
CA ALA A 229 2.44 -9.26 -8.25
C ALA A 229 3.94 -9.22 -7.93
N GLN A 230 4.44 -8.10 -7.43
CA GLN A 230 5.85 -7.99 -7.00
C GLN A 230 6.18 -8.93 -5.83
N MET A 231 5.29 -9.06 -4.85
CA MET A 231 5.44 -10.01 -3.75
C MET A 231 5.56 -11.46 -4.24
N ARG A 232 4.81 -11.84 -5.28
CA ARG A 232 4.91 -13.18 -5.90
C ARG A 232 6.26 -13.41 -6.56
N VAL A 233 6.81 -12.40 -7.25
CA VAL A 233 8.16 -12.47 -7.82
C VAL A 233 9.19 -12.68 -6.72
N GLN A 234 9.16 -11.87 -5.66
CA GLN A 234 10.09 -12.00 -4.54
C GLN A 234 9.95 -13.34 -3.81
N LYS A 235 8.73 -13.86 -3.67
CA LYS A 235 8.48 -15.21 -3.16
C LYS A 235 9.16 -16.26 -4.03
N GLY A 236 9.01 -16.18 -5.35
CA GLY A 236 9.64 -17.09 -6.30
C GLY A 236 11.16 -17.09 -6.18
N GLU A 237 11.78 -15.90 -6.12
CA GLU A 237 13.24 -15.83 -6.00
C GLU A 237 13.77 -16.36 -4.65
N ILE A 238 13.00 -16.30 -3.57
CA ILE A 238 13.37 -16.89 -2.28
C ILE A 238 13.37 -18.42 -2.38
N LEU A 239 12.30 -18.99 -2.96
CA LEU A 239 12.17 -20.44 -3.13
C LEU A 239 13.24 -20.98 -4.09
N GLU A 240 13.55 -20.26 -5.16
CA GLU A 240 14.62 -20.61 -6.10
C GLU A 240 15.99 -20.67 -5.39
N ARG A 241 16.31 -19.69 -4.54
CA ARG A 241 17.55 -19.72 -3.76
C ARG A 241 17.59 -20.90 -2.78
N LEU A 242 16.47 -21.20 -2.12
CA LEU A 242 16.36 -22.36 -1.22
C LEU A 242 16.45 -23.70 -1.96
N SER A 243 16.06 -23.77 -3.22
CA SER A 243 16.18 -25.01 -4.00
C SER A 243 17.64 -25.48 -4.16
N SER A 244 18.60 -24.55 -4.07
CA SER A 244 20.04 -24.86 -4.09
C SER A 244 20.54 -25.55 -2.81
N ALA A 245 19.72 -25.64 -1.75
CA ALA A 245 20.06 -26.27 -0.47
C ALA A 245 19.99 -27.81 -0.49
N ARG A 246 19.88 -28.44 -1.67
CA ARG A 246 19.83 -29.91 -1.84
C ARG A 246 18.84 -30.59 -0.89
N ASN A 247 17.64 -30.01 -0.73
CA ASN A 247 16.57 -30.47 0.17
C ASN A 247 16.92 -30.56 1.67
N PHE A 248 18.06 -30.03 2.11
CA PHE A 248 18.54 -30.19 3.48
C PHE A 248 18.78 -31.66 3.89
N SER A 249 19.05 -32.54 2.92
CA SER A 249 19.36 -33.96 3.16
C SER A 249 20.87 -34.21 3.19
N ASN A 250 21.31 -35.22 3.94
CA ASN A 250 22.72 -35.65 4.07
C ASN A 250 23.62 -34.46 4.42
N MET A 251 23.31 -33.83 5.55
CA MET A 251 23.95 -32.61 6.01
C MET A 251 25.33 -32.88 6.61
N ASP A 252 25.61 -34.11 7.04
CA ASP A 252 26.94 -34.64 7.40
C ASP A 252 28.00 -34.43 6.30
N ASP A 253 27.60 -34.44 5.03
CA ASP A 253 28.45 -34.05 3.91
C ASP A 253 28.73 -32.54 3.90
N GLU A 254 30.03 -32.18 3.87
CA GLU A 254 30.48 -30.78 3.91
C GLU A 254 30.01 -29.96 2.70
N GLU A 255 29.90 -30.56 1.52
CA GLU A 255 29.43 -29.83 0.33
C GLU A 255 27.93 -29.49 0.45
N ASN A 256 27.12 -30.45 0.90
CA ASN A 256 25.70 -30.26 1.16
C ASN A 256 25.47 -29.20 2.24
N TYR A 257 26.21 -29.28 3.34
CA TYR A 257 26.15 -28.28 4.41
C TYR A 257 26.54 -26.89 3.94
N CYS A 258 27.63 -26.78 3.18
CA CYS A 258 28.06 -25.52 2.60
C CYS A 258 27.00 -24.93 1.66
N ALA A 259 26.39 -25.76 0.81
CA ALA A 259 25.34 -25.34 -0.11
C ALA A 259 24.09 -24.83 0.61
N ALA A 260 23.62 -25.53 1.64
CA ALA A 260 22.47 -25.13 2.44
C ALA A 260 22.73 -23.85 3.24
N ASN A 261 23.90 -23.72 3.87
CA ASN A 261 24.31 -22.50 4.58
C ASN A 261 24.37 -21.30 3.62
N LYS A 262 24.93 -21.50 2.42
CA LYS A 262 24.96 -20.47 1.37
C LYS A 262 23.56 -20.08 0.94
N ALA A 263 22.65 -21.03 0.72
CA ALA A 263 21.27 -20.76 0.34
C ALA A 263 20.53 -19.92 1.40
N ILE A 264 20.64 -20.30 2.69
CA ILE A 264 20.06 -19.54 3.81
C ILE A 264 20.62 -18.12 3.87
N ARG A 265 21.94 -17.95 3.76
CA ARG A 265 22.57 -16.62 3.77
C ARG A 265 22.15 -15.77 2.58
N GLN A 266 21.98 -16.37 1.40
CA GLN A 266 21.49 -15.68 0.22
C GLN A 266 20.04 -15.21 0.38
N VAL A 267 19.17 -16.01 1.00
CA VAL A 267 17.79 -15.61 1.32
C VAL A 267 17.79 -14.44 2.30
N LEU A 268 18.53 -14.53 3.40
CA LEU A 268 18.63 -13.45 4.39
C LEU A 268 19.19 -12.17 3.76
N HIS A 269 20.22 -12.29 2.91
CA HIS A 269 20.78 -11.15 2.18
C HIS A 269 19.74 -10.50 1.25
N GLN A 270 18.97 -11.30 0.50
CA GLN A 270 17.90 -10.79 -0.34
C GLN A 270 16.86 -10.02 0.48
N LEU A 271 16.40 -10.59 1.60
CA LEU A 271 15.42 -9.96 2.47
C LEU A 271 15.96 -8.65 3.04
N LYS A 272 17.21 -8.63 3.53
CA LYS A 272 17.86 -7.40 4.02
C LYS A 272 17.93 -6.32 2.92
N ARG A 273 18.32 -6.69 1.70
CA ARG A 273 18.39 -5.76 0.57
C ARG A 273 17.02 -5.20 0.20
N LEU A 274 16.01 -6.07 0.10
CA LEU A 274 14.64 -5.68 -0.20
C LEU A 274 14.04 -4.80 0.91
N GLY A 275 14.34 -5.13 2.17
CA GLY A 275 13.98 -4.32 3.33
C GLY A 275 14.54 -2.90 3.21
N LYS A 276 15.78 -2.71 2.75
CA LYS A 276 16.35 -1.38 2.50
C LYS A 276 15.69 -0.65 1.32
N VAL A 277 15.25 -1.37 0.29
CA VAL A 277 14.53 -0.77 -0.85
C VAL A 277 13.15 -0.24 -0.45
N TRP A 278 12.46 -0.91 0.47
CA TRP A 278 11.13 -0.52 0.93
C TRP A 278 11.13 0.37 2.18
N GLN A 279 12.26 0.45 2.88
CA GLN A 279 12.47 1.34 4.02
C GLN A 279 12.22 2.79 3.61
N ASP A 280 11.48 3.52 4.43
CA ASP A 280 11.05 4.90 4.18
C ASP A 280 10.18 5.11 2.91
N VAL A 281 9.78 4.03 2.23
CA VAL A 281 8.84 4.08 1.10
C VAL A 281 7.45 3.65 1.56
N LEU A 282 7.32 2.44 2.08
CA LEU A 282 6.03 1.87 2.50
C LEU A 282 5.62 2.38 3.89
N PRO A 283 4.31 2.47 4.16
CA PRO A 283 3.80 2.53 5.53
C PRO A 283 4.33 1.38 6.37
N VAL A 284 4.63 1.64 7.65
CA VAL A 284 5.22 0.67 8.58
C VAL A 284 4.45 -0.66 8.61
N ASN A 285 3.12 -0.61 8.71
CA ASN A 285 2.28 -1.81 8.76
C ASN A 285 2.36 -2.64 7.46
N VAL A 286 2.36 -1.98 6.30
CA VAL A 286 2.47 -2.63 4.99
C VAL A 286 3.87 -3.24 4.84
N TYR A 287 4.91 -2.52 5.25
CA TYR A 287 6.29 -3.02 5.28
C TYR A 287 6.42 -4.28 6.13
N CYS A 288 6.01 -4.24 7.40
CA CYS A 288 6.16 -5.38 8.31
C CYS A 288 5.36 -6.59 7.81
N LYS A 289 4.15 -6.38 7.30
CA LYS A 289 3.35 -7.45 6.70
C LYS A 289 4.03 -8.05 5.46
N ALA A 290 4.61 -7.23 4.59
CA ALA A 290 5.32 -7.70 3.40
C ALA A 290 6.58 -8.50 3.78
N MET A 291 7.45 -7.93 4.61
CA MET A 291 8.67 -8.60 5.07
C MET A 291 8.37 -9.88 5.84
N GLY A 292 7.34 -9.87 6.70
CA GLY A 292 6.88 -11.05 7.43
C GLY A 292 6.34 -12.14 6.51
N THR A 293 5.60 -11.80 5.46
CA THR A 293 5.12 -12.78 4.47
C THR A 293 6.28 -13.45 3.71
N LEU A 294 7.32 -12.70 3.37
CA LEU A 294 8.49 -13.24 2.67
C LEU A 294 9.35 -14.10 3.60
N LEU A 295 9.61 -13.65 4.83
CA LEU A 295 10.31 -14.46 5.82
C LEU A 295 9.52 -15.75 6.14
N ASN A 296 8.20 -15.64 6.31
CA ASN A 296 7.33 -16.79 6.50
C ASN A 296 7.42 -17.80 5.35
N THR A 297 7.56 -17.33 4.10
CA THR A 297 7.77 -18.23 2.96
C THR A 297 9.05 -19.04 3.14
N ALA A 298 10.16 -18.38 3.49
CA ALA A 298 11.43 -19.07 3.69
C ALA A 298 11.35 -20.10 4.83
N LEU A 299 10.77 -19.72 5.97
CA LEU A 299 10.63 -20.62 7.13
C LEU A 299 9.70 -21.80 6.82
N SER A 300 8.59 -21.54 6.12
CA SER A 300 7.65 -22.60 5.73
C SER A 300 8.31 -23.62 4.81
N GLU A 301 9.12 -23.16 3.85
CA GLU A 301 9.85 -24.04 2.94
C GLU A 301 10.88 -24.88 3.70
N ILE A 302 11.67 -24.28 4.58
CA ILE A 302 12.67 -24.98 5.39
C ILE A 302 12.01 -26.03 6.29
N VAL A 303 10.94 -25.67 7.01
CA VAL A 303 10.18 -26.61 7.86
C VAL A 303 9.63 -27.76 7.05
N THR A 304 9.05 -27.48 5.87
CA THR A 304 8.48 -28.51 5.01
C THR A 304 9.55 -29.48 4.51
N ARG A 305 10.73 -28.98 4.12
CA ARG A 305 11.84 -29.82 3.65
C ARG A 305 12.41 -30.70 4.76
N ILE A 306 12.66 -30.12 5.94
CA ILE A 306 13.20 -30.86 7.09
C ILE A 306 12.19 -31.91 7.59
N ALA A 307 10.90 -31.55 7.70
CA ALA A 307 9.87 -32.48 8.14
C ALA A 307 9.59 -33.64 7.16
N ALA A 308 10.01 -33.50 5.90
CA ALA A 308 9.90 -34.53 4.87
C ALA A 308 11.10 -35.49 4.82
N LEU A 309 12.14 -35.28 5.63
CA LEU A 309 13.29 -36.20 5.70
C LEU A 309 12.87 -37.52 6.38
N GLU A 310 13.27 -38.64 5.79
CA GLU A 310 12.93 -39.98 6.29
C GLU A 310 13.85 -40.44 7.43
N ASP A 311 15.12 -40.03 7.39
CA ASP A 311 16.16 -40.34 8.37
C ASP A 311 17.02 -39.10 8.59
N ILE A 312 17.29 -38.78 9.86
CA ILE A 312 18.09 -37.63 10.29
C ILE A 312 19.06 -38.16 11.35
N SER A 313 20.34 -38.25 10.99
CA SER A 313 21.38 -38.62 11.95
C SER A 313 21.56 -37.53 13.02
N ALA A 314 22.22 -37.88 14.14
CA ALA A 314 22.52 -36.88 15.17
C ALA A 314 23.37 -35.72 14.63
N GLU A 315 24.32 -36.02 13.74
CA GLU A 315 25.17 -35.00 13.12
C GLU A 315 24.37 -34.13 12.12
N ASP A 316 23.45 -34.72 11.36
CA ASP A 316 22.52 -33.96 10.51
C ASP A 316 21.65 -33.02 11.35
N ALA A 317 21.12 -33.51 12.47
CA ALA A 317 20.25 -32.74 13.36
C ALA A 317 20.99 -31.50 13.93
N ASP A 318 22.24 -31.65 14.34
CA ASP A 318 23.10 -30.54 14.83
C ASP A 318 23.38 -29.50 13.75
N ARG A 319 23.66 -29.96 12.53
CA ARG A 319 23.90 -29.09 11.37
C ARG A 319 22.63 -28.36 10.94
N LEU A 320 21.50 -29.05 10.86
CA LEU A 320 20.19 -28.46 10.60
C LEU A 320 19.81 -27.43 11.66
N TYR A 321 20.05 -27.75 12.94
CA TYR A 321 19.83 -26.81 14.03
C TYR A 321 20.67 -25.54 13.87
N SER A 322 21.95 -25.67 13.52
CA SER A 322 22.86 -24.53 13.28
C SER A 322 22.39 -23.63 12.13
N LEU A 323 21.88 -24.23 11.06
CA LEU A 323 21.27 -23.53 9.93
C LEU A 323 19.99 -22.78 10.35
N CYS A 324 19.10 -23.44 11.07
CA CYS A 324 17.86 -22.84 11.59
C CYS A 324 18.17 -21.71 12.59
N ARG A 325 19.18 -21.88 13.44
CA ARG A 325 19.64 -20.86 14.38
C ARG A 325 20.05 -19.58 13.66
N THR A 326 20.77 -19.68 12.54
CA THR A 326 21.13 -18.52 11.72
C THR A 326 19.89 -17.77 11.24
N MET A 327 18.84 -18.48 10.81
CA MET A 327 17.57 -17.87 10.41
C MET A 327 16.83 -17.20 11.58
N VAL A 328 16.87 -17.75 12.80
CA VAL A 328 16.24 -17.15 13.98
C VAL A 328 16.97 -15.91 14.47
N GLU A 329 18.31 -15.91 14.43
CA GLU A 329 19.12 -14.78 14.89
C GLU A 329 19.10 -13.62 13.88
N GLU A 330 19.15 -13.90 12.58
CA GLU A 330 19.21 -12.88 11.54
C GLU A 330 17.84 -12.51 10.94
N GLY A 331 16.86 -13.40 10.99
CA GLY A 331 15.52 -13.19 10.44
C GLY A 331 14.82 -11.94 10.99
N PRO A 332 14.79 -11.71 12.32
CA PRO A 332 14.20 -10.50 12.91
C PRO A 332 14.85 -9.21 12.44
N GLN A 333 16.15 -9.23 12.09
CA GLN A 333 16.89 -8.04 11.69
C GLN A 333 16.43 -7.48 10.33
N VAL A 334 15.60 -8.22 9.57
CA VAL A 334 15.02 -7.71 8.31
C VAL A 334 13.91 -6.68 8.56
N PHE A 335 13.35 -6.63 9.77
CA PHE A 335 12.29 -5.69 10.13
C PHE A 335 12.87 -4.32 10.48
N THR A 336 13.14 -3.51 9.45
CA THR A 336 13.70 -2.15 9.60
C THR A 336 12.84 -1.10 8.86
N PRO A 337 11.55 -0.95 9.22
CA PRO A 337 10.64 -0.04 8.51
C PRO A 337 11.05 1.43 8.62
N LEU A 338 11.75 1.82 9.68
CA LEU A 338 12.18 3.20 9.94
C LEU A 338 13.67 3.39 9.60
N PRO A 339 14.09 4.54 9.07
CA PRO A 339 15.51 4.85 8.80
C PRO A 339 16.40 4.85 10.05
N GLU A 340 15.81 5.19 11.20
CA GLU A 340 16.50 5.25 12.49
C GLU A 340 16.51 3.86 13.13
N ASP A 341 17.69 3.24 13.20
CA ASP A 341 17.83 1.85 13.62
C ASP A 341 17.35 1.61 15.07
N ASP A 342 17.57 2.57 15.98
CA ASP A 342 17.16 2.46 17.39
C ASP A 342 15.64 2.30 17.57
N LYS A 343 14.84 2.82 16.64
CA LYS A 343 13.37 2.75 16.69
C LYS A 343 12.81 1.46 16.11
N ASN A 344 13.64 0.61 15.52
CA ASN A 344 13.20 -0.62 14.87
C ASN A 344 13.08 -1.80 15.83
N LYS A 345 13.70 -1.74 17.02
CA LYS A 345 13.77 -2.86 17.99
C LYS A 345 12.41 -3.51 18.27
N LYS A 346 11.36 -2.70 18.47
CA LYS A 346 10.00 -3.21 18.71
C LYS A 346 9.47 -4.10 17.58
N TYR A 347 9.76 -3.78 16.32
CA TYR A 347 9.28 -4.57 15.18
C TYR A 347 10.07 -5.88 15.02
N GLN A 348 11.32 -5.90 15.49
CA GLN A 348 12.16 -7.10 15.53
C GLN A 348 11.73 -8.05 16.67
N GLU A 349 11.09 -7.54 17.72
CA GLU A 349 10.51 -8.34 18.79
C GLU A 349 9.11 -8.87 18.41
N GLU A 350 8.34 -8.11 17.62
CA GLU A 350 6.99 -8.46 17.13
C GLU A 350 6.96 -9.40 15.93
N VAL A 351 8.08 -10.05 15.57
CA VAL A 351 8.15 -11.02 14.45
C VAL A 351 7.04 -12.08 14.47
N PRO A 352 6.66 -12.69 15.61
CA PRO A 352 5.57 -13.66 15.65
C PRO A 352 4.21 -13.11 15.17
N VAL A 353 4.00 -11.80 15.23
CA VAL A 353 2.76 -11.15 14.76
C VAL A 353 2.67 -11.17 13.23
N TYR A 354 3.82 -11.04 12.55
CA TYR A 354 3.89 -10.93 11.09
C TYR A 354 4.26 -12.24 10.39
N VAL A 355 4.83 -13.20 11.13
CA VAL A 355 5.37 -14.46 10.59
C VAL A 355 4.64 -15.64 11.23
N GLN A 356 3.66 -16.18 10.50
CA GLN A 356 2.76 -17.23 11.02
C GLN A 356 3.50 -18.49 11.47
N LYS A 357 4.49 -18.96 10.70
CA LYS A 357 5.27 -20.17 11.00
C LYS A 357 6.46 -19.94 11.93
N TRP A 358 6.53 -18.77 12.59
CA TRP A 358 7.66 -18.45 13.47
C TRP A 358 7.76 -19.38 14.67
N MET A 359 6.64 -19.66 15.35
CA MET A 359 6.63 -20.56 16.50
C MET A 359 6.85 -22.00 16.06
N THR A 360 6.16 -22.45 15.00
CA THR A 360 6.43 -23.75 14.35
C THR A 360 7.92 -23.95 14.04
N PHE A 361 8.61 -22.92 13.53
CA PHE A 361 10.05 -22.97 13.23
C PHE A 361 10.92 -23.11 14.48
N LYS A 362 10.57 -22.41 15.57
CA LYS A 362 11.26 -22.53 16.86
C LYS A 362 11.05 -23.90 17.50
N GLU A 363 9.83 -24.41 17.45
CA GLU A 363 9.51 -25.76 17.95
C GLU A 363 10.24 -26.85 17.15
N LEU A 364 10.39 -26.68 15.83
CA LEU A 364 11.23 -27.58 15.03
C LEU A 364 12.68 -27.61 15.52
N MET A 365 13.26 -26.45 15.85
CA MET A 365 14.61 -26.38 16.41
C MET A 365 14.73 -27.11 17.75
N ILE A 366 13.70 -27.05 18.59
CA ILE A 366 13.65 -27.80 19.85
C ILE A 366 13.63 -29.30 19.54
N ILE A 367 12.77 -29.76 18.62
CA ILE A 367 12.69 -31.18 18.23
C ILE A 367 14.04 -31.71 17.74
N LEU A 368 14.76 -30.94 16.91
CA LEU A 368 16.05 -31.36 16.34
C LEU A 368 17.14 -31.60 17.39
N GLN A 369 17.00 -31.03 18.59
CA GLN A 369 17.99 -31.13 19.68
C GLN A 369 17.46 -31.88 20.91
N ALA A 370 16.15 -32.11 20.97
CA ALA A 370 15.51 -32.72 22.11
C ALA A 370 15.70 -34.24 22.11
N ASN A 371 15.75 -34.83 23.31
CA ASN A 371 15.62 -36.27 23.44
C ASN A 371 14.14 -36.70 23.39
N LEU A 372 13.92 -38.01 23.26
CA LEU A 372 12.57 -38.57 23.09
C LEU A 372 11.63 -38.24 24.26
N GLN A 373 12.15 -38.15 25.49
CA GLN A 373 11.35 -37.83 26.67
C GLN A 373 10.91 -36.36 26.65
N GLU A 374 11.82 -35.45 26.33
CA GLU A 374 11.53 -34.03 26.17
C GLU A 374 10.47 -33.77 25.09
N ILE A 375 10.53 -34.47 23.96
CA ILE A 375 9.51 -34.34 22.90
C ILE A 375 8.13 -34.77 23.40
N VAL A 376 8.05 -35.86 24.17
CA VAL A 376 6.79 -36.32 24.77
C VAL A 376 6.27 -35.33 25.82
N ASP A 377 7.17 -34.75 26.62
CA ASP A 377 6.82 -33.78 27.65
C ASP A 377 6.33 -32.46 27.03
N GLN A 378 6.94 -32.01 25.93
CA GLN A 378 6.49 -30.83 25.15
C GLN A 378 5.19 -31.09 24.38
N TRP A 379 4.88 -32.35 24.06
CA TRP A 379 3.57 -32.72 23.50
C TRP A 379 2.45 -32.62 24.54
N ALA A 380 2.73 -33.00 25.79
CA ALA A 380 1.83 -32.95 26.94
C ALA A 380 0.39 -33.42 26.62
N ASP A 381 0.26 -34.64 26.09
CA ASP A 381 -1.03 -35.25 25.68
C ASP A 381 -1.89 -34.36 24.75
N GLY A 382 -1.24 -33.62 23.84
CA GLY A 382 -1.90 -32.77 22.85
C GLY A 382 -2.26 -31.37 23.36
N LYS A 383 -1.76 -30.98 24.54
CA LYS A 383 -1.99 -29.66 25.15
C LYS A 383 -0.73 -28.82 25.29
N GLY A 384 0.43 -29.38 24.94
CA GLY A 384 1.71 -28.69 25.06
C GLY A 384 1.99 -27.74 23.88
N PRO A 385 3.05 -26.93 23.98
CA PRO A 385 3.41 -25.96 22.93
C PRO A 385 3.67 -26.64 21.58
N LEU A 386 4.17 -27.89 21.58
CA LEU A 386 4.41 -28.63 20.35
C LEU A 386 3.11 -29.01 19.62
N ALA A 387 2.07 -29.36 20.37
CA ALA A 387 0.77 -29.73 19.82
C ALA A 387 -0.02 -28.52 19.28
N ALA A 388 0.34 -27.30 19.69
CA ALA A 388 -0.23 -26.07 19.13
C ALA A 388 0.29 -25.79 17.71
N GLU A 389 1.50 -26.24 17.39
CA GLU A 389 2.20 -25.89 16.15
C GLU A 389 2.27 -27.03 15.13
N PHE A 390 2.30 -28.29 15.59
CA PHE A 390 2.41 -29.48 14.74
C PHE A 390 1.26 -30.45 14.96
N SER A 391 0.86 -31.12 13.88
CA SER A 391 -0.06 -32.26 13.97
C SER A 391 0.63 -33.48 14.57
N ALA A 392 -0.15 -34.38 15.17
CA ALA A 392 0.35 -35.65 15.69
C ALA A 392 1.04 -36.49 14.60
N ALA A 393 0.61 -36.37 13.34
CA ALA A 393 1.23 -37.06 12.21
C ALA A 393 2.63 -36.54 11.90
N GLU A 394 2.81 -35.21 11.87
CA GLU A 394 4.10 -34.57 11.62
C GLU A 394 5.11 -34.88 12.73
N VAL A 395 4.70 -34.78 14.00
CA VAL A 395 5.58 -35.12 15.14
C VAL A 395 5.99 -36.59 15.10
N LYS A 396 5.06 -37.50 14.79
CA LYS A 396 5.38 -38.92 14.61
C LYS A 396 6.35 -39.16 13.44
N SER A 397 6.24 -38.40 12.36
CA SER A 397 7.18 -38.47 11.23
C SER A 397 8.58 -38.05 11.68
N LEU A 398 8.69 -36.90 12.34
CA LEU A 398 9.96 -36.37 12.86
C LEU A 398 10.62 -37.32 13.88
N ILE A 399 9.84 -37.92 14.79
CA ILE A 399 10.38 -38.92 15.75
C ILE A 399 10.90 -40.16 15.03
N ARG A 400 10.22 -40.60 13.95
CA ARG A 400 10.71 -41.75 13.17
C ARG A 400 12.02 -41.42 12.44
N ALA A 401 12.17 -40.18 11.99
CA ALA A 401 13.37 -39.71 11.31
C ALA A 401 14.56 -39.51 12.26
N LEU A 402 14.34 -38.97 13.47
CA LEU A 402 15.42 -38.66 14.42
C LEU A 402 15.86 -39.84 15.30
N PHE A 403 14.99 -40.82 15.53
CA PHE A 403 15.25 -41.90 16.49
C PHE A 403 15.14 -43.28 15.86
N GLN A 404 16.16 -44.12 16.13
CA GLN A 404 16.17 -45.52 15.75
C GLN A 404 14.97 -46.30 16.32
N ASN A 405 14.55 -47.34 15.60
CA ASN A 405 13.41 -48.16 16.00
C ASN A 405 13.70 -48.96 17.27
N THR A 406 13.21 -48.46 18.40
CA THR A 406 13.38 -49.04 19.74
C THR A 406 12.04 -49.13 20.47
N GLU A 407 11.96 -49.95 21.52
CA GLU A 407 10.76 -50.01 22.38
C GLU A 407 10.43 -48.65 23.00
N ARG A 408 11.47 -47.87 23.37
CA ARG A 408 11.30 -46.49 23.85
C ARG A 408 10.64 -45.60 22.80
N ARG A 409 11.08 -45.68 21.53
CA ARG A 409 10.44 -44.96 20.41
C ARG A 409 8.98 -45.37 20.24
N ALA A 410 8.68 -46.66 20.26
CA ALA A 410 7.31 -47.16 20.15
C ALA A 410 6.41 -46.63 21.28
N ALA A 411 6.91 -46.61 22.52
CA ALA A 411 6.19 -46.06 23.66
C ALA A 411 5.92 -44.55 23.52
N ALA A 412 6.89 -43.75 23.06
CA ALA A 412 6.71 -42.33 22.80
C ALA A 412 5.69 -42.06 21.68
N LEU A 413 5.78 -42.80 20.56
CA LEU A 413 4.83 -42.69 19.44
C LEU A 413 3.39 -43.04 19.86
N ALA A 414 3.20 -43.92 20.84
CA ALA A 414 1.88 -44.27 21.37
C ALA A 414 1.25 -43.16 22.23
N LYS A 415 2.07 -42.31 22.86
CA LYS A 415 1.61 -41.16 23.67
C LYS A 415 1.21 -39.96 22.82
N ILE A 416 1.72 -39.86 21.60
CA ILE A 416 1.37 -38.79 20.66
C ILE A 416 0.11 -39.22 19.90
N LYS A 417 -1.03 -38.55 20.12
CA LYS A 417 -2.31 -38.93 19.50
C LYS A 417 -2.97 -37.77 18.79
#